data_AF-A0A378CD83-F1
#
_entry.id   AF-A0A378CD83-F1
#
_cell.length_a   1.000
_cell.length_b   1.000
_cell.length_c   1.000
_cell.angle_alpha   90.00
_cell.angle_beta   90.00
_cell.angle_gamma   90.00
#
_symmetry.space_group_name_H-M   'P 1'
#
loop_
_entity.id
_entity.type
_entity.pdbx_description
1 polymer ?
#
loop_
_entity_poly.entity_id
_entity_poly.type
_entity_poly.pdbx_seq_one_letter_code
_entity_poly.pdbx_strand_id
1 'polypeptide(L)' 'MKLRITLLTAATLTAFSFAAHAAEKGTIMIMVNSLDNPYYASEAKGASEKAQALGYKNHRAVPWRRCQKAE' A
#
# COMPACT_ATOMS: atom_id res chain seq x y z
N MET A 1 7.44 -51.20 -3.25
CA MET A 1 6.72 -50.06 -3.85
C MET A 1 6.23 -49.09 -2.77
N LYS A 2 7.13 -48.39 -2.06
CA LYS A 2 6.74 -47.46 -0.97
C LYS A 2 7.53 -46.16 -0.95
N LEU A 3 8.56 -46.01 -1.79
CA LEU A 3 9.45 -44.84 -1.84
C LEU A 3 8.96 -43.74 -2.78
N ARG A 4 8.19 -44.11 -3.83
CA ARG A 4 7.69 -43.16 -4.84
C ARG A 4 6.50 -42.34 -4.33
N ILE A 5 5.67 -42.93 -3.47
CA ILE A 5 4.47 -42.27 -2.92
C ILE A 5 4.88 -41.21 -1.88
N THR A 6 5.96 -41.43 -1.14
CA THR A 6 6.51 -40.46 -0.16
C THR A 6 7.17 -39.25 -0.82
N LEU A 7 7.75 -39.42 -2.00
CA LEU A 7 8.33 -38.30 -2.77
C LEU A 7 7.25 -37.42 -3.41
N LEU A 8 6.12 -38.01 -3.83
CA LEU A 8 4.99 -37.30 -4.42
C LEU A 8 4.22 -36.43 -3.40
N THR A 9 4.20 -36.80 -2.12
CA THR A 9 3.58 -36.00 -1.04
C THR A 9 4.46 -34.87 -0.53
N ALA A 10 5.78 -34.94 -0.70
CA ALA A 10 6.68 -33.83 -0.32
C ALA A 10 6.66 -32.68 -1.34
N ALA A 11 6.35 -32.96 -2.60
CA ALA A 11 6.35 -31.96 -3.68
C ALA A 11 5.13 -31.02 -3.66
N THR A 12 4.05 -31.36 -2.96
CA THR A 12 2.83 -30.52 -2.90
C THR A 12 2.87 -29.47 -1.79
N LEU A 13 3.77 -29.58 -0.81
CA LEU A 13 3.84 -28.65 0.34
C LEU A 13 4.68 -27.39 0.06
N THR A 14 5.50 -27.37 -0.99
CA THR A 14 6.36 -26.22 -1.32
C THR A 14 5.71 -25.19 -2.25
N ALA A 15 4.53 -25.47 -2.81
CA ALA A 15 3.85 -24.57 -3.74
C ALA A 15 2.96 -23.51 -3.05
N PHE A 16 2.68 -23.64 -1.74
CA PHE A 16 1.75 -22.74 -1.03
C PHE A 16 2.43 -21.55 -0.31
N SER A 17 3.75 -21.46 -0.32
CA SER A 17 4.48 -20.46 0.50
C SER A 17 4.56 -19.04 -0.08
N PHE A 18 3.94 -18.76 -1.24
CA PHE A 18 4.05 -17.45 -1.91
C PHE A 18 2.81 -16.54 -1.77
N ALA A 19 1.75 -16.97 -1.11
CA ALA A 19 0.50 -16.18 -1.02
C ALA A 19 0.50 -15.08 0.08
N ALA A 20 1.57 -14.93 0.87
CA ALA A 20 1.47 -14.22 2.16
C ALA A 20 2.20 -12.86 2.27
N HIS A 21 2.81 -12.32 1.21
CA HIS A 21 3.49 -11.02 1.30
C HIS A 21 3.09 -10.04 0.19
N ALA A 22 1.78 -9.88 -0.04
CA ALA A 22 1.30 -8.56 -0.44
C ALA A 22 1.29 -7.69 0.82
N ALA A 23 2.47 -7.27 1.29
CA ALA A 23 2.58 -6.27 2.34
C ALA A 23 1.82 -5.04 1.83
N GLU A 24 0.62 -4.83 2.36
CA GLU A 24 -0.23 -3.73 1.93
C GLU A 24 0.56 -2.45 2.16
N LYS A 25 0.93 -1.78 1.06
CA LYS A 25 1.63 -0.51 1.15
C LYS A 25 0.79 0.41 2.03
N GLY A 26 1.38 0.87 3.13
CA GLY A 26 0.70 1.63 4.18
C GLY A 26 0.07 2.92 3.68
N THR A 27 -0.59 3.67 4.56
CA THR A 27 -1.26 4.91 4.16
C THR A 27 -0.26 6.06 3.99
N ILE A 28 -0.23 6.68 2.81
CA ILE A 28 0.53 7.93 2.59
C ILE A 28 -0.35 9.13 2.94
N MET A 29 0.17 10.02 3.77
CA MET A 29 -0.46 11.29 4.07
C MET A 29 0.30 12.45 3.43
N ILE A 30 -0.39 13.24 2.62
CA ILE A 30 0.17 14.41 1.93
C ILE A 30 -0.27 15.65 2.71
N MET A 31 0.68 16.32 3.35
CA MET A 31 0.37 17.52 4.14
C MET A 31 0.50 18.76 3.27
N VAL A 32 -0.60 19.52 3.17
CA VAL A 32 -0.64 20.80 2.44
C VAL A 32 -1.14 21.92 3.34
N ASN A 33 -0.94 23.18 2.95
CA ASN A 33 -1.38 24.31 3.76
C ASN A 33 -2.92 24.40 3.84
N SER A 34 -3.57 24.42 2.68
CA SER A 34 -5.02 24.30 2.54
C SER A 34 -5.34 23.65 1.21
N LEU A 35 -6.42 22.88 1.15
CA LEU A 35 -6.97 22.31 -0.09
C LEU A 35 -7.86 23.31 -0.86
N ASP A 36 -8.19 24.46 -0.27
CA ASP A 36 -9.04 25.49 -0.89
C ASP A 36 -8.29 26.32 -1.94
N ASN A 37 -6.95 26.29 -1.91
CA ASN A 37 -6.13 26.93 -2.92
C ASN A 37 -5.88 25.95 -4.08
N PRO A 38 -6.20 26.32 -5.34
CA PRO A 38 -6.03 25.45 -6.51
C PRO A 38 -4.59 24.96 -6.72
N TYR A 39 -3.58 25.72 -6.28
CA TYR A 39 -2.18 25.30 -6.34
C TYR A 39 -1.95 24.02 -5.51
N TYR A 40 -2.33 24.04 -4.23
CA TYR A 40 -2.15 22.89 -3.35
C TYR A 40 -3.08 21.72 -3.68
N ALA A 41 -4.27 22.00 -4.21
CA ALA A 41 -5.17 20.96 -4.72
C ALA A 41 -4.53 20.20 -5.91
N SER A 42 -3.83 20.91 -6.79
CA SER A 42 -3.14 20.32 -7.94
C SER A 42 -1.93 19.48 -7.52
N GLU A 43 -1.13 19.99 -6.58
CA GLU A 43 -0.02 19.26 -5.96
C GLU A 43 -0.50 17.97 -5.26
N ALA A 44 -1.58 18.08 -4.46
CA ALA A 44 -2.20 16.95 -3.77
C ALA A 44 -2.71 15.89 -4.75
N LYS A 45 -3.28 16.30 -5.89
CA LYS A 45 -3.73 15.41 -6.95
C LYS A 45 -2.55 14.68 -7.60
N GLY A 46 -1.50 15.39 -7.99
CA GLY A 46 -0.30 14.77 -8.60
C GLY A 46 0.39 13.80 -7.65
N ALA A 47 0.49 14.14 -6.36
CA ALA A 47 1.02 13.24 -5.34
C ALA A 47 0.13 11.99 -5.15
N SER A 48 -1.19 12.14 -5.22
CA SER A 48 -2.14 11.02 -5.16
C SER A 48 -1.99 10.08 -6.36
N GLU A 49 -1.90 10.62 -7.57
CA GLU A 49 -1.68 9.85 -8.79
C GLU A 49 -0.34 9.10 -8.75
N LYS A 50 0.71 9.75 -8.24
CA LYS A 50 2.02 9.10 -8.06
C LYS A 50 1.97 8.00 -7.01
N ALA A 51 1.27 8.19 -5.90
CA ALA A 51 1.07 7.17 -4.88
C ALA A 51 0.34 5.94 -5.45
N GLN A 52 -0.72 6.17 -6.25
CA GLN A 52 -1.43 5.10 -6.94
C GLN A 52 -0.52 4.35 -7.94
N ALA A 53 0.26 5.07 -8.75
CA ALA A 53 1.22 4.46 -9.68
C ALA A 53 2.30 3.64 -8.97
N LEU A 54 2.66 4.03 -7.74
CA LEU A 54 3.56 3.29 -6.88
C LEU A 54 2.86 2.15 -6.13
N GLY A 55 1.56 1.91 -6.31
CA GLY A 55 0.81 0.82 -5.69
C GLY A 55 0.36 1.07 -4.24
N TYR A 56 0.34 2.33 -3.79
CA TYR A 56 -0.24 2.69 -2.50
C TYR A 56 -1.78 2.79 -2.63
N LYS A 57 -2.49 1.86 -1.99
CA LYS A 57 -3.96 1.83 -1.99
C LYS A 57 -4.55 2.98 -1.18
N ASN A 58 -3.91 3.33 -0.08
CA ASN A 58 -4.40 4.34 0.85
C ASN A 58 -3.52 5.60 0.73
N HIS A 59 -4.09 6.67 0.22
CA HIS A 59 -3.45 7.98 0.14
C HIS A 59 -4.47 9.08 0.45
N ARG A 60 -4.07 10.11 1.18
CA ARG A 60 -4.94 11.25 1.51
C ARG A 60 -4.15 12.54 1.65
N ALA A 61 -4.63 13.60 0.99
CA ALA A 61 -4.18 14.95 1.27
C ALA A 61 -4.95 15.56 2.44
N VAL A 62 -4.23 16.17 3.37
CA VAL A 62 -4.80 16.81 4.57
C VAL A 62 -4.14 18.16 4.83
N PRO A 63 -4.92 19.17 5.26
CA PRO A 63 -4.34 20.41 5.78
C PRO A 63 -3.53 20.12 7.05
N TRP A 64 -2.29 20.62 7.16
CA TRP A 64 -1.44 20.37 8.34
C TRP A 64 -2.08 20.83 9.65
N ARG A 65 -2.88 21.91 9.62
CA ARG A 65 -3.66 22.38 10.78
C ARG A 65 -4.64 21.34 11.32
N ARG A 66 -5.14 20.44 10.46
CA ARG A 66 -6.02 19.34 10.89
C ARG A 66 -5.25 18.25 11.63
N CYS A 67 -3.97 18.05 11.31
CA CYS A 67 -3.10 17.10 12.01
C CYS A 67 -2.69 17.59 13.39
N GLN A 68 -2.36 18.88 13.55
CA GLN A 68 -1.98 19.45 14.85
C GLN A 68 -3.08 19.46 15.90
N LYS A 69 -4.35 19.35 15.49
CA LYS A 69 -5.48 19.34 16.42
C LYS A 69 -5.84 17.94 16.91
N ALA A 70 -5.14 16.91 16.41
CA ALA A 70 -5.33 15.52 16.79
C ALA A 70 -4.33 15.05 17.86
N GLU A 71 -3.47 15.96 18.33
CA GLU A 71 -2.51 15.81 19.43
C GLU A 71 -3.01 16.55 20.67
#